data_AF-A0A9D9NPN3-F1
#
_entry.id   AF-A0A9D9NPN3-F1
#
_cell.length_a   1.000
_cell.length_b   1.000
_cell.length_c   1.000
_cell.angle_alpha   90.00
_cell.angle_beta   90.00
_cell.angle_gamma   90.00
#
_symmetry.space_group_name_H-M   'P 1'
#
loop_
_entity.id
_entity.type
_entity.pdbx_description
1 polymer ?
#
loop_
_entity_poly.entity_id
_entity_poly.type
_entity_poly.pdbx_seq_one_letter_code
_entity_poly.pdbx_strand_id
1 'polypeptide(L)' 'MKNFYILGIMLLIALISGCKKDVIVKLATPAPMIDTVASNTATIVWEAVENAASYAYTVNDGEETNVTGTEAVLEGLE' A
#
# COMPACT_ATOMS: atom_id res chain seq x y z
N MET A 1 -20.96 10.44 -14.91
CA MET A 1 -19.90 10.94 -14.01
C MET A 1 -20.01 10.14 -12.73
N LYS A 2 -19.26 9.04 -12.63
CA LYS A 2 -19.28 8.16 -11.45
C LYS A 2 -18.02 8.47 -10.65
N ASN A 3 -18.26 8.89 -9.43
CA ASN A 3 -17.32 9.55 -8.56
C ASN A 3 -16.16 8.61 -8.20
N PHE A 4 -14.96 9.07 -8.47
CA PHE A 4 -13.69 8.38 -8.27
C PHE A 4 -13.34 8.46 -6.77
N TYR A 5 -13.86 7.53 -5.97
CA TYR A 5 -13.54 7.44 -4.54
C TYR A 5 -12.47 6.38 -4.32
N ILE A 6 -11.20 6.78 -4.25
CA ILE A 6 -10.12 5.98 -3.67
C ILE A 6 -10.28 6.10 -2.15
N LEU A 7 -11.15 5.28 -1.56
CA LEU A 7 -11.46 5.26 -0.14
C LEU A 7 -11.25 3.83 0.36
N GLY A 8 -10.07 3.55 0.91
CA GLY A 8 -9.76 2.22 1.42
C GLY A 8 -8.37 2.00 2.03
N ILE A 9 -7.64 3.03 2.48
CA ILE A 9 -6.43 2.81 3.30
C ILE A 9 -6.87 2.63 4.76
N MET A 10 -7.16 1.38 5.14
CA MET A 10 -7.24 0.94 6.54
C MET A 10 -5.98 0.12 6.85
N LEU A 11 -4.86 0.84 7.06
CA LEU A 11 -3.65 0.32 7.67
C LEU A 11 -3.96 -0.06 9.13
N LEU A 12 -4.24 -1.33 9.39
CA LEU A 12 -4.48 -1.88 10.73
C LEU A 12 -3.67 -3.17 10.92
N ILE A 13 -2.46 -3.03 11.47
CA ILE A 13 -1.61 -4.15 11.88
C ILE A 13 -1.93 -4.48 13.34
N ALA A 14 -2.30 -5.73 13.64
CA ALA A 14 -2.28 -6.25 15.01
C ALA A 14 -2.13 -7.78 15.07
N LEU A 15 -0.91 -8.26 15.33
CA LEU A 15 -0.71 -9.51 16.09
C LEU A 15 0.39 -9.27 17.14
N ILE A 16 -0.04 -9.26 18.39
CA ILE A 16 0.70 -8.96 19.62
C ILE A 16 1.04 -10.30 20.30
N SER A 17 2.32 -10.60 20.54
CA SER A 17 2.70 -11.50 21.64
C SER A 17 4.16 -11.30 22.06
N GLY A 18 4.33 -10.60 23.18
CA GLY A 18 5.62 -10.35 23.81
C GLY A 18 5.64 -8.97 24.46
N CYS A 19 5.28 -8.90 25.75
CA CYS A 19 5.34 -7.65 26.51
C CYS A 19 6.80 -7.25 26.76
N LYS A 20 7.40 -6.57 25.78
CA LYS A 20 8.43 -5.56 26.03
C LYS A 20 7.72 -4.20 25.89
N LYS A 21 8.24 -3.14 26.51
CA LYS A 21 7.80 -1.79 26.12
C LYS A 21 8.34 -1.54 24.71
N ASP A 22 7.70 -2.15 23.73
CA ASP A 22 7.92 -1.83 22.34
C ASP A 22 7.41 -0.41 22.21
N VAL A 23 8.33 0.51 21.92
CA VAL A 23 7.94 1.82 21.43
C VAL A 23 7.21 1.50 20.12
N ILE A 24 5.87 1.50 20.17
CA ILE A 24 5.03 1.29 19.01
C ILE A 24 5.23 2.51 18.13
N VAL A 25 6.26 2.47 17.28
CA VAL A 25 6.53 3.50 16.29
C VAL A 25 5.49 3.32 15.20
N LYS A 26 4.51 4.23 15.17
CA LYS A 26 3.58 4.30 14.05
C LYS A 26 4.37 4.80 12.83
N LEU A 27 4.50 3.95 11.81
CA LEU A 27 5.07 4.34 10.54
C LEU A 27 4.20 5.39 9.85
N ALA A 28 4.83 6.26 9.07
CA ALA A 28 4.09 7.19 8.21
C ALA A 28 3.26 6.40 7.20
N THR A 29 2.12 6.96 6.81
CA THR A 29 1.29 6.38 5.75
C THR A 29 1.95 6.68 4.40
N PRO A 30 2.25 5.66 3.57
CA PRO A 30 2.76 5.89 2.22
C PRO A 30 1.69 6.61 1.37
N ALA A 31 2.13 7.52 0.50
CA ALA A 31 1.28 8.28 -0.40
C ALA A 31 1.51 7.83 -1.84
N PRO A 32 0.81 6.77 -2.32
CA PRO A 32 0.99 6.28 -3.68
C PRO A 32 0.46 7.27 -4.72
N MET A 33 1.19 7.39 -5.81
CA MET A 33 0.87 8.19 -6.99
C MET A 33 0.93 7.29 -8.23
N ILE A 34 0.05 7.56 -9.20
CA ILE A 34 0.14 6.90 -10.51
C ILE A 34 1.31 7.52 -11.27
N ASP A 35 2.27 6.70 -11.69
CA ASP A 35 3.38 7.12 -12.55
C ASP A 35 3.01 6.96 -14.02
N THR A 36 2.60 5.75 -14.42
CA THR A 36 2.20 5.44 -15.79
C THR A 36 0.91 4.62 -15.85
N VAL A 37 0.16 4.81 -16.93
CA VAL A 37 -1.05 4.04 -17.25
C VAL A 37 -0.93 3.56 -18.69
N ALA A 38 -1.16 2.26 -18.89
CA ALA A 38 -1.34 1.65 -20.19
C ALA A 38 -2.73 0.98 -20.27
N SER A 39 -3.05 0.36 -21.40
CA SER A 39 -4.40 -0.14 -21.69
C SER A 39 -4.99 -1.08 -20.64
N ASN A 40 -4.16 -1.86 -19.95
CA ASN A 40 -4.56 -2.86 -18.95
C ASN A 40 -3.56 -2.96 -17.78
N THR A 41 -2.64 -2.00 -17.68
CA THR A 41 -1.64 -1.95 -16.62
C THR A 41 -1.48 -0.52 -16.10
N ALA A 42 -1.09 -0.39 -14.84
CA ALA A 42 -0.71 0.89 -14.26
C ALA A 42 0.48 0.70 -13.33
N THR A 43 1.44 1.61 -13.38
CA THR A 43 2.53 1.64 -12.41
C THR A 43 2.22 2.69 -11.36
N ILE A 44 2.29 2.27 -10.11
CA ILE A 44 2.18 3.14 -8.95
C ILE A 44 3.52 3.23 -8.23
N VAL A 45 3.84 4.43 -7.75
CA VAL A 45 5.07 4.73 -7.00
C VAL A 45 4.72 5.46 -5.71
N TRP A 46 5.51 5.29 -4.66
CA TRP A 46 5.36 6.02 -3.41
C TRP A 46 6.71 6.37 -2.81
N GLU A 47 6.74 7.38 -1.95
CA GLU A 47 7.95 7.71 -1.20
C GLU A 47 8.26 6.64 -0.15
N ALA A 48 9.56 6.37 0.05
CA ALA A 48 10.02 5.45 1.07
C ALA A 48 9.65 5.95 2.46
N VAL A 49 8.91 5.14 3.22
CA VAL A 49 8.63 5.38 4.63
C VAL A 49 9.81 4.90 5.46
N GLU A 50 10.37 5.80 6.26
CA GLU A 50 11.50 5.48 7.13
C GLU A 50 11.15 4.32 8.07
N ASN A 51 12.07 3.34 8.17
CA ASN A 51 11.92 2.11 8.95
C ASN A 51 10.82 1.14 8.46
N ALA A 52 10.22 1.36 7.28
CA ALA A 52 9.35 0.37 6.66
C ALA A 52 10.18 -0.77 6.03
N ALA A 53 9.88 -2.01 6.43
CA ALA A 53 10.50 -3.20 5.84
C ALA A 53 9.79 -3.67 4.56
N SER A 54 8.49 -3.40 4.45
CA SER A 54 7.65 -3.76 3.32
C SER A 54 6.39 -2.90 3.28
N TYR A 55 5.67 -2.99 2.18
CA TYR A 55 4.38 -2.36 1.94
C TYR A 55 3.39 -3.43 1.50
N ALA A 56 2.13 -3.20 1.83
CA ALA A 56 1.01 -4.02 1.40
C ALA A 56 0.04 -3.17 0.60
N TYR A 57 -0.50 -3.72 -0.49
CA TYR A 57 -1.54 -3.08 -1.29
C TYR A 57 -2.60 -4.08 -1.70
N THR A 58 -3.80 -3.57 -1.95
CA THR A 58 -4.92 -4.30 -2.54
C THR A 58 -5.40 -3.56 -3.77
N VAL A 59 -5.89 -4.32 -4.75
CA VAL A 59 -6.54 -3.76 -5.94
C VAL A 59 -8.01 -4.16 -5.89
N ASN A 60 -8.92 -3.18 -5.92
CA ASN A 60 -10.37 -3.41 -5.87
C ASN A 60 -10.82 -4.32 -4.71
N ASP A 61 -10.26 -4.10 -3.51
CA ASP A 61 -10.49 -4.94 -2.31
C ASP A 61 -10.18 -6.44 -2.50
N GLY A 62 -9.30 -6.75 -3.46
CA GLY A 62 -8.81 -8.11 -3.72
C GLY A 62 -7.81 -8.61 -2.68
N GLU A 63 -7.01 -9.61 -3.08
CA GLU A 63 -5.99 -10.19 -2.21
C GLU A 63 -4.88 -9.17 -1.91
N GLU A 64 -4.42 -9.16 -0.65
CA GLU A 64 -3.31 -8.33 -0.22
C GLU A 64 -2.01 -8.82 -0.86
N THR A 65 -1.33 -7.92 -1.55
CA THR A 65 -0.02 -8.17 -2.14
C THR A 65 1.05 -7.42 -1.37
N ASN A 66 2.16 -8.10 -1.04
CA ASN A 66 3.27 -7.53 -0.29
C ASN A 66 4.46 -7.25 -1.22
N VAL A 67 5.07 -6.06 -1.06
CA VAL A 67 6.24 -5.62 -1.82
C VAL A 67 7.26 -4.97 -0.90
N THR A 68 8.54 -5.08 -1.25
CA THR A 68 9.64 -4.45 -0.49
C THR A 68 10.17 -3.18 -1.16
N GLY A 69 9.80 -2.95 -2.41
CA GLY A 69 10.14 -1.73 -3.15
C GLY A 69 9.16 -0.60 -2.91
N THR A 70 9.39 0.51 -3.61
CA THR A 70 8.57 1.73 -3.60
C THR A 70 7.74 1.89 -4.86
N GLU A 71 7.54 0.79 -5.57
CA GLU A 71 6.79 0.71 -6.82
C GLU A 71 5.97 -0.58 -6.85
N ALA A 72 4.82 -0.55 -7.50
CA ALA A 72 4.05 -1.73 -7.87
C ALA A 72 3.46 -1.56 -9.26
N VAL A 73 3.48 -2.66 -10.03
CA VAL A 73 2.82 -2.75 -11.32
C VAL A 73 1.49 -3.46 -11.12
N LEU A 74 0.41 -2.75 -11.40
CA LEU A 74 -0.94 -3.28 -11.40
C LEU A 74 -1.23 -3.82 -12.80
N GLU A 75 -1.63 -5.07 -12.90
CA GLU A 75 -1.99 -5.73 -14.16
C GLU A 75 -3.46 -6.17 -14.12
N GLY A 76 -4.04 -6.46 -15.29
CA GLY A 76 -5.41 -6.98 -15.38
C GLY A 76 -6.47 -5.94 -15.01
N LEU A 77 -6.21 -4.67 -15.31
CA LEU A 77 -7.20 -3.60 -15.16
C LEU A 77 -8.24 -3.72 -16.30
N GLU A 78 -9.36 -4.41 -16.04
CA GLU A 78 -10.51 -4.54 -16.96
C GLU A 78 -11.61 -3.49 -16.73
#